data_AF-A0A1V9V9I9-F1
#
_entry.id   AF-A0A1V9V9I9-F1
#
_cell.length_a   1.000
_cell.length_b   1.000
_cell.length_c   1.000
_cell.angle_alpha   90.00
_cell.angle_beta   90.00
_cell.angle_gamma   90.00
#
_symmetry.space_group_name_H-M   'P 1'
#
loop_
_entity.id
_entity.type
_entity.pdbx_description
1 polymer ?
#
loop_
_entity_poly.entity_id
_entity_poly.type
_entity_poly.pdbx_seq_one_letter_code
_entity_poly.pdbx_strand_id
1 'polypeptide(L)'
;MFSKTDLNGVIIHVSDAFCKISGYTKKELIGKNHNIIRHPDMPKETFKYLWDCLKKGEKVNLEIKNRKKDGGYYWVEAEFEPFFDLKGNHVGYSAVRKDITANKDIEDIQREIIFTMGTIGESRSKETGNHVKRVAEYSYLLAKLSGLNEDESELLKQASPMHDIGKVAIPDSILHKTDKLTKLELEIMKTHALKGYELLKGSDRPLLKMAAIIALEHHEKWNGEGYPTGLKEEEISIYGRITAICDVFDALGSDRCYKKAWIDEEIFAFLKEEKGKHFDPKLVEIFFENLEEFIFIRNKYKDIF
;
A
#
# COMPACT_ATOMS: atom_id res chain seq x y z
N MET A 1 -27.05 -9.52 4.35
CA MET A 1 -27.19 -10.30 5.60
C MET A 1 -27.70 -9.39 6.71
N PHE A 2 -28.43 -9.95 7.68
CA PHE A 2 -28.98 -9.19 8.80
C PHE A 2 -28.79 -9.90 10.14
N SER A 3 -28.55 -9.13 11.20
CA SER A 3 -28.52 -9.62 12.59
C SER A 3 -29.02 -8.57 13.58
N LYS A 4 -29.45 -9.01 14.77
CA LYS A 4 -29.65 -8.15 15.94
C LYS A 4 -28.91 -8.71 17.14
N THR A 5 -28.44 -7.83 18.02
CA THR A 5 -27.89 -8.16 19.33
C THR A 5 -28.62 -7.44 20.44
N ASP A 6 -28.48 -7.91 21.67
CA ASP A 6 -28.80 -7.13 22.87
C ASP A 6 -27.74 -6.02 23.12
N LEU A 7 -27.91 -5.30 24.23
CA LEU A 7 -26.99 -4.23 24.66
C LEU A 7 -25.56 -4.71 24.96
N ASN A 8 -25.36 -6.01 25.20
CA ASN A 8 -24.07 -6.63 25.49
C ASN A 8 -23.42 -7.27 24.24
N GLY A 9 -24.04 -7.13 23.07
CA GLY A 9 -23.55 -7.72 21.83
C GLY A 9 -23.82 -9.23 21.71
N VAL A 10 -24.74 -9.76 22.51
CA VAL A 10 -25.21 -11.14 22.39
C VAL A 10 -26.24 -11.22 21.28
N ILE A 11 -26.03 -12.13 20.32
CA ILE A 11 -26.88 -12.30 19.16
C ILE A 11 -28.26 -12.80 19.60
N ILE A 12 -29.30 -12.03 19.26
CA ILE A 12 -30.71 -12.41 19.50
C ILE A 12 -31.43 -12.80 18.22
N HIS A 13 -30.92 -12.37 17.06
CA HIS A 13 -31.51 -12.70 15.75
C HIS A 13 -30.46 -12.70 14.65
N VAL A 14 -30.60 -13.61 13.69
CA VAL A 14 -29.82 -13.66 12.44
C VAL A 14 -30.68 -14.13 11.28
N SER A 15 -30.47 -13.54 10.10
CA SER A 15 -31.08 -13.97 8.84
C SER A 15 -30.50 -15.28 8.31
N ASP A 16 -31.22 -15.96 7.42
CA ASP A 16 -30.73 -17.18 6.77
C ASP A 16 -29.48 -16.92 5.91
N ALA A 17 -29.40 -15.75 5.26
CA ALA A 17 -28.22 -15.34 4.51
C ALA A 17 -26.96 -15.25 5.40
N PHE A 18 -27.11 -14.77 6.64
CA PHE A 18 -26.01 -14.73 7.61
C PHE A 18 -25.53 -16.15 7.95
N CYS A 19 -26.46 -17.07 8.21
CA CYS A 19 -26.13 -18.48 8.47
C CYS A 19 -25.41 -19.12 7.27
N LYS A 20 -25.92 -18.89 6.05
CA LYS A 20 -25.34 -19.45 4.82
C LYS A 20 -23.89 -18.99 4.62
N ILE A 21 -23.60 -17.69 4.76
CA ILE A 21 -22.26 -17.15 4.53
C ILE A 21 -21.29 -17.51 5.67
N SER A 22 -21.74 -17.43 6.92
CA SER A 22 -20.89 -17.73 8.09
C SER A 22 -20.64 -19.23 8.30
N GLY A 23 -21.49 -20.09 7.75
CA GLY A 23 -21.46 -21.54 7.98
C GLY A 23 -22.02 -21.99 9.33
N TYR A 24 -22.48 -21.06 10.18
CA TYR A 24 -23.10 -21.37 11.47
C TYR A 24 -24.62 -21.46 11.34
N THR A 25 -25.23 -22.38 12.10
CA THR A 25 -26.68 -22.44 12.22
C THR A 25 -27.22 -21.38 13.19
N LYS A 26 -28.51 -21.04 13.09
CA LYS A 26 -29.15 -20.10 14.03
C LYS A 26 -28.98 -20.53 15.50
N LYS A 27 -29.09 -21.83 15.77
CA LYS A 27 -28.96 -22.41 17.12
C LYS A 27 -27.56 -22.20 17.71
N GLU A 28 -26.54 -22.17 16.88
CA GLU A 28 -25.15 -21.95 17.32
C GLU A 28 -24.85 -20.47 17.53
N LEU A 29 -25.53 -19.57 16.81
CA LEU A 29 -25.31 -18.13 16.86
C LEU A 29 -26.13 -17.45 17.96
N ILE A 30 -27.40 -17.79 18.11
CA ILE A 30 -28.28 -17.15 19.10
C ILE A 30 -27.77 -17.43 20.51
N GLY A 31 -27.68 -16.38 21.33
CA GLY A 31 -27.14 -16.45 22.69
C GLY A 31 -25.61 -16.41 22.77
N LYS A 32 -24.90 -16.34 21.65
CA LYS A 32 -23.44 -16.11 21.62
C LYS A 32 -23.13 -14.64 21.39
N ASN A 33 -21.99 -14.20 21.92
CA ASN A 33 -21.46 -12.89 21.60
C ASN A 33 -21.02 -12.84 20.13
N HIS A 34 -21.26 -11.72 19.46
CA HIS A 34 -20.94 -11.55 18.03
C HIS A 34 -19.44 -11.73 17.71
N ASN A 35 -18.55 -11.69 18.71
CA ASN A 35 -17.13 -12.02 18.57
C ASN A 35 -16.88 -13.45 18.05
N ILE A 36 -17.84 -14.37 18.09
CA ILE A 36 -17.70 -15.75 17.58
C ILE A 36 -17.26 -15.81 16.11
N ILE A 37 -17.68 -14.84 15.29
CA ILE A 37 -17.32 -14.75 13.87
C ILE A 37 -16.23 -13.70 13.59
N ARG A 38 -15.69 -13.04 14.60
CA ARG A 38 -14.65 -12.02 14.40
C ARG A 38 -13.37 -12.69 13.88
N HIS A 39 -12.80 -12.15 12.81
CA HIS A 39 -11.51 -12.59 12.32
C HIS A 39 -10.37 -12.04 13.21
N PRO A 40 -9.32 -12.82 13.53
CA PRO A 40 -8.19 -12.37 14.35
C PRO A 40 -7.43 -11.17 13.75
N ASP A 41 -7.32 -11.10 12.42
CA ASP A 41 -6.64 -10.00 11.71
C ASP A 41 -7.28 -8.61 11.92
N MET A 42 -8.53 -8.54 12.39
CA MET A 42 -9.20 -7.26 12.54
C MET A 42 -8.68 -6.48 13.76
N PRO A 43 -8.23 -5.22 13.60
CA PRO A 43 -7.72 -4.39 14.69
C PRO A 43 -8.71 -4.26 15.85
N LYS A 44 -8.21 -4.17 17.09
CA LYS A 44 -9.07 -4.02 18.27
C LYS A 44 -9.73 -2.65 18.30
N GLU A 45 -9.04 -1.67 17.76
CA GLU A 45 -9.40 -0.27 17.63
C GLU A 45 -10.66 -0.11 16.78
N THR A 46 -10.82 -0.89 15.71
CA THR A 46 -12.02 -0.91 14.85
C THR A 46 -13.28 -1.21 15.66
N PHE A 47 -13.22 -2.23 16.53
CA PHE A 47 -14.38 -2.60 17.34
C PHE A 47 -14.58 -1.65 18.52
N LYS A 48 -13.49 -1.07 19.06
CA LYS A 48 -13.60 -0.03 20.08
C LYS A 48 -14.38 1.17 19.53
N TYR A 49 -14.00 1.65 18.34
CA TYR A 49 -14.70 2.73 17.64
C TYR A 49 -16.18 2.39 17.38
N LEU A 50 -16.45 1.20 16.84
CA LEU A 50 -17.82 0.69 16.65
C LEU A 50 -18.66 0.81 17.93
N TRP A 51 -18.15 0.30 19.05
CA TRP A 51 -18.86 0.33 20.33
C TRP A 51 -19.03 1.73 20.90
N ASP A 52 -18.04 2.60 20.73
CA ASP A 52 -18.09 3.98 21.21
C ASP A 52 -19.17 4.79 20.47
N CYS A 53 -19.31 4.61 19.14
CA CYS A 53 -20.39 5.22 18.35
C CYS A 53 -21.76 4.65 18.74
N LEU A 54 -21.90 3.33 18.76
CA LEU A 54 -23.19 2.67 19.04
C LEU A 54 -23.73 3.02 20.44
N LYS A 55 -22.86 3.12 21.46
CA LYS A 55 -23.26 3.52 22.82
C LYS A 55 -23.73 4.97 22.90
N LYS A 56 -23.27 5.84 22.01
CA LYS A 56 -23.75 7.23 21.87
C LYS A 56 -25.05 7.32 21.06
N GLY A 57 -25.53 6.21 20.52
CA GLY A 57 -26.73 6.16 19.68
C GLY A 57 -26.45 6.52 18.21
N GLU A 58 -25.19 6.55 17.79
CA GLU A 58 -24.79 6.91 16.43
C GLU A 58 -24.83 5.68 15.51
N LYS A 59 -25.15 5.92 14.23
CA LYS A 59 -25.00 4.91 13.18
C LYS A 59 -23.55 4.86 12.73
N VAL A 60 -23.08 3.68 12.32
CA VAL A 60 -21.70 3.50 11.87
C VAL A 60 -21.61 2.50 10.73
N ASN A 61 -20.80 2.82 9.72
CA ASN A 61 -20.51 1.98 8.57
C ASN A 61 -19.05 1.52 8.63
N LEU A 62 -18.81 0.21 8.51
CA LEU A 62 -17.47 -0.37 8.57
C LEU A 62 -17.33 -1.57 7.64
N GLU A 63 -16.15 -1.74 7.07
CA GLU A 63 -15.75 -3.01 6.46
C GLU A 63 -15.15 -3.94 7.51
N ILE A 64 -15.62 -5.18 7.59
CA ILE A 64 -15.22 -6.15 8.60
C ILE A 64 -14.91 -7.50 7.97
N LYS A 65 -13.71 -8.01 8.23
CA LYS A 65 -13.35 -9.41 7.96
C LYS A 65 -13.90 -10.31 9.06
N ASN A 66 -14.63 -11.33 8.66
CA ASN A 66 -15.21 -12.33 9.55
C ASN A 66 -14.66 -13.72 9.23
N ARG A 67 -14.61 -14.58 10.23
CA ARG A 67 -14.22 -15.99 10.10
C ARG A 67 -15.47 -16.87 10.03
N LYS A 68 -15.47 -17.80 9.07
CA LYS A 68 -16.47 -18.84 8.89
C LYS A 68 -16.24 -19.99 9.87
N LYS A 69 -17.25 -20.84 10.04
CA LYS A 69 -17.17 -22.04 10.90
C LYS A 69 -16.09 -23.03 10.45
N ASP A 70 -15.88 -23.16 9.14
CA ASP A 70 -14.88 -24.06 8.53
C ASP A 70 -13.44 -23.52 8.60
N GLY A 71 -13.23 -22.33 9.16
CA GLY A 71 -11.93 -21.67 9.23
C GLY A 71 -11.65 -20.71 8.08
N GLY A 72 -12.48 -20.69 7.02
CA GLY A 72 -12.40 -19.69 5.96
C GLY A 72 -12.81 -18.29 6.45
N TYR A 73 -12.88 -17.33 5.53
CA TYR A 73 -13.27 -15.96 5.86
C TYR A 73 -14.28 -15.39 4.85
N TYR A 74 -14.83 -14.23 5.21
CA TYR A 74 -15.64 -13.39 4.33
C TYR A 74 -15.53 -11.93 4.80
N TRP A 75 -15.59 -11.01 3.86
CA TRP A 75 -15.64 -9.58 4.12
C TRP A 75 -17.06 -9.06 3.99
N VAL A 76 -17.40 -8.11 4.86
CA VAL A 76 -18.68 -7.41 4.79
C VAL A 76 -18.49 -5.92 4.90
N GLU A 77 -19.24 -5.18 4.09
CA GLU A 77 -19.57 -3.78 4.39
C GLU A 77 -20.80 -3.81 5.29
N ALA A 78 -20.71 -3.24 6.49
CA ALA A 78 -21.70 -3.38 7.54
C ALA A 78 -22.15 -2.01 8.06
N GLU A 79 -23.46 -1.78 7.99
CA GLU A 79 -24.14 -0.66 8.66
C GLU A 79 -24.69 -1.15 9.99
N PHE A 80 -24.31 -0.48 11.08
CA PHE A 80 -24.77 -0.75 12.44
C PHE A 80 -25.59 0.42 12.97
N GLU A 81 -26.68 0.10 13.66
CA GLU A 81 -27.54 1.10 14.30
C GLU A 81 -28.13 0.59 15.62
N PRO A 82 -28.29 1.46 16.63
CA PRO A 82 -29.09 1.13 17.81
C PRO A 82 -30.57 1.01 17.42
N PHE A 83 -31.32 0.13 18.11
CA PHE A 83 -32.77 0.08 17.98
C PHE A 83 -33.46 0.12 19.34
N PHE A 84 -34.68 0.64 19.33
CA PHE A 84 -35.45 0.97 20.52
C PHE A 84 -36.75 0.16 20.56
N ASP A 85 -37.25 -0.10 21.76
CA ASP A 85 -38.59 -0.66 21.93
C ASP A 85 -39.68 0.40 21.68
N LEU A 86 -40.96 -0.01 21.75
CA LEU A 86 -42.10 0.89 21.58
C LEU A 86 -42.19 1.99 22.67
N LYS A 87 -41.45 1.84 23.77
CA LYS A 87 -41.37 2.81 24.86
C LYS A 87 -40.17 3.76 24.72
N GLY A 88 -39.38 3.62 23.65
CA GLY A 88 -38.18 4.41 23.41
C GLY A 88 -36.95 3.96 24.20
N ASN A 89 -36.98 2.81 24.87
CA ASN A 89 -35.81 2.29 25.56
C ASN A 89 -34.84 1.66 24.54
N HIS A 90 -33.56 1.95 24.68
CA HIS A 90 -32.52 1.30 23.89
C HIS A 90 -32.43 -0.17 24.31
N VAL A 91 -32.67 -1.09 23.37
CA VAL A 91 -32.75 -2.54 23.67
C VAL A 91 -31.65 -3.36 23.00
N GLY A 92 -30.92 -2.77 22.05
CA GLY A 92 -29.81 -3.44 21.40
C GLY A 92 -29.44 -2.81 20.07
N TYR A 93 -28.71 -3.57 19.27
CA TYR A 93 -28.15 -3.10 18.00
C TYR A 93 -28.59 -3.99 16.85
N SER A 94 -28.81 -3.39 15.69
CA SER A 94 -29.08 -4.09 14.45
C SER A 94 -27.96 -3.83 13.46
N ALA A 95 -27.75 -4.78 12.55
CA ALA A 95 -26.75 -4.61 11.52
C ALA A 95 -27.18 -5.24 10.20
N VAL A 96 -27.09 -4.45 9.14
CA VAL A 96 -27.27 -4.86 7.75
C VAL A 96 -25.89 -4.94 7.11
N ARG A 97 -25.64 -6.01 6.36
CA ARG A 97 -24.33 -6.30 5.79
C ARG A 97 -24.42 -6.71 4.34
N LYS A 98 -23.53 -6.17 3.52
CA LYS A 98 -23.31 -6.60 2.14
C LYS A 98 -22.03 -7.44 2.09
N ASP A 99 -22.09 -8.59 1.44
CA ASP A 99 -20.89 -9.40 1.20
C ASP A 99 -20.03 -8.71 0.14
N ILE A 100 -18.78 -8.41 0.49
CA ILE A 100 -17.80 -7.77 -0.39
C ILE A 100 -16.55 -8.64 -0.56
N THR A 101 -16.62 -9.93 -0.16
CA THR A 101 -15.46 -10.85 -0.19
C THR A 101 -14.83 -10.93 -1.57
N ALA A 102 -15.64 -11.11 -2.62
CA ALA A 102 -15.14 -11.19 -3.99
C ALA A 102 -14.39 -9.92 -4.43
N ASN A 103 -14.84 -8.73 -3.99
CA ASN A 103 -14.17 -7.48 -4.33
C ASN A 103 -12.81 -7.39 -3.63
N LYS A 104 -12.77 -7.73 -2.33
CA LYS A 104 -11.52 -7.75 -1.54
C LYS A 104 -10.52 -8.78 -2.08
N ASP A 105 -10.99 -9.97 -2.45
CA ASP A 105 -10.13 -11.00 -3.03
C ASP A 105 -9.55 -10.53 -4.38
N ILE A 106 -10.35 -9.85 -5.22
CA ILE A 106 -9.88 -9.28 -6.49
C ILE A 106 -8.83 -8.19 -6.23
N GLU A 107 -9.06 -7.28 -5.28
CA GLU A 107 -8.10 -6.23 -4.90
C GLU A 107 -6.78 -6.84 -4.39
N ASP A 108 -6.87 -7.85 -3.53
CA ASP A 108 -5.70 -8.56 -2.97
C ASP A 108 -4.91 -9.27 -4.07
N ILE A 109 -5.58 -9.98 -4.98
CA ILE A 109 -4.95 -10.66 -6.12
C ILE A 109 -4.29 -9.65 -7.06
N GLN A 110 -4.95 -8.53 -7.35
CA GLN A 110 -4.37 -7.48 -8.20
C GLN A 110 -3.09 -6.93 -7.58
N ARG A 111 -3.10 -6.64 -6.29
CA ARG A 111 -1.92 -6.19 -5.55
C ARG A 111 -0.79 -7.22 -5.60
N GLU A 112 -1.10 -8.50 -5.40
CA GLU A 112 -0.10 -9.58 -5.46
C GLU A 112 0.51 -9.74 -6.86
N ILE A 113 -0.31 -9.69 -7.91
CA ILE A 113 0.16 -9.73 -9.30
C ILE A 113 1.10 -8.57 -9.59
N ILE A 114 0.73 -7.36 -9.20
CA ILE A 114 1.53 -6.15 -9.43
C ILE A 114 2.86 -6.22 -8.69
N PHE A 115 2.82 -6.61 -7.42
CA PHE A 115 4.03 -6.79 -6.64
C PHE A 115 4.97 -7.84 -7.27
N THR A 116 4.38 -8.93 -7.77
CA THR A 116 5.10 -9.98 -8.49
C THR A 116 5.71 -9.46 -9.78
N MET A 117 4.98 -8.66 -10.56
CA MET A 117 5.48 -8.04 -11.79
C MET A 117 6.66 -7.10 -11.51
N GLY A 118 6.56 -6.24 -10.50
CA GLY A 118 7.66 -5.38 -10.06
C GLY A 118 8.89 -6.19 -9.66
N THR A 119 8.69 -7.25 -8.88
CA THR A 119 9.77 -8.19 -8.49
C THR A 119 10.40 -8.89 -9.70
N ILE A 120 9.62 -9.26 -10.72
CA ILE A 120 10.15 -9.87 -11.96
C ILE A 120 11.03 -8.87 -12.71
N GLY A 121 10.61 -7.61 -12.82
CA GLY A 121 11.42 -6.54 -13.41
C GLY A 121 12.77 -6.42 -12.71
N GLU A 122 12.76 -6.37 -11.37
CA GLU A 122 13.96 -6.26 -10.53
C GLU A 122 14.83 -7.52 -10.49
N SER A 123 14.24 -8.70 -10.67
CA SER A 123 15.02 -9.95 -10.68
C SER A 123 16.06 -9.98 -11.79
N ARG A 124 15.84 -9.24 -12.90
CA ARG A 124 16.83 -9.07 -13.97
C ARG A 124 17.97 -8.12 -13.60
N SER A 125 17.81 -7.23 -12.61
CA SER A 125 18.89 -6.36 -12.11
C SER A 125 19.67 -6.97 -10.94
N LYS A 126 19.33 -8.20 -10.50
CA LYS A 126 19.85 -8.83 -9.27
C LYS A 126 19.51 -8.03 -8.00
N GLU A 127 18.44 -7.24 -8.03
CA GLU A 127 17.90 -6.59 -6.84
C GLU A 127 16.99 -7.56 -6.08
N THR A 128 16.87 -7.37 -4.76
CA THR A 128 16.13 -8.29 -3.90
C THR A 128 14.63 -8.00 -3.93
N GLY A 129 13.80 -9.02 -3.70
CA GLY A 129 12.34 -8.82 -3.60
C GLY A 129 11.91 -7.92 -2.43
N ASN A 130 12.78 -7.65 -1.45
CA ASN A 130 12.45 -6.72 -0.36
C ASN A 130 12.68 -5.26 -0.73
N HIS A 131 13.55 -4.94 -1.71
CA HIS A 131 13.69 -3.57 -2.22
C HIS A 131 12.33 -3.01 -2.65
N VAL A 132 11.62 -3.76 -3.48
CA VAL A 132 10.28 -3.39 -3.97
C VAL A 132 9.28 -3.18 -2.80
N LYS A 133 9.38 -3.98 -1.72
CA LYS A 133 8.55 -3.80 -0.51
C LYS A 133 8.91 -2.52 0.24
N ARG A 134 10.20 -2.25 0.41
CA ARG A 134 10.69 -1.08 1.12
C ARG A 134 10.31 0.20 0.39
N VAL A 135 10.54 0.27 -0.92
CA VAL A 135 10.13 1.41 -1.76
C VAL A 135 8.62 1.63 -1.68
N ALA A 136 7.79 0.57 -1.72
CA ALA A 136 6.34 0.69 -1.55
C ALA A 136 5.97 1.32 -0.19
N GLU A 137 6.54 0.82 0.90
CA GLU A 137 6.23 1.27 2.26
C GLU A 137 6.77 2.68 2.54
N TYR A 138 7.97 3.01 2.05
CA TYR A 138 8.49 4.38 2.12
C TYR A 138 7.62 5.36 1.34
N SER A 139 7.18 4.96 0.13
CA SER A 139 6.36 5.82 -0.74
C SER A 139 5.01 6.10 -0.08
N TYR A 140 4.38 5.07 0.49
CA TYR A 140 3.15 5.20 1.28
C TYR A 140 3.32 6.19 2.43
N LEU A 141 4.36 5.98 3.26
CA LEU A 141 4.63 6.81 4.42
C LEU A 141 4.86 8.27 4.02
N LEU A 142 5.73 8.51 3.03
CA LEU A 142 6.04 9.85 2.60
C LEU A 142 4.83 10.54 1.95
N ALA A 143 3.99 9.82 1.21
CA ALA A 143 2.73 10.35 0.68
C ALA A 143 1.79 10.83 1.78
N LYS A 144 1.54 9.98 2.78
CA LYS A 144 0.70 10.31 3.94
C LYS A 144 1.19 11.55 4.66
N LEU A 145 2.49 11.59 4.97
CA LEU A 145 3.12 12.72 5.67
C LEU A 145 3.11 14.00 4.82
N SER A 146 3.12 13.88 3.49
CA SER A 146 3.06 15.00 2.55
C SER A 146 1.65 15.55 2.32
N GLY A 147 0.63 14.91 2.90
CA GLY A 147 -0.76 15.37 2.86
C GLY A 147 -1.64 14.69 1.81
N LEU A 148 -1.17 13.61 1.16
CA LEU A 148 -2.05 12.80 0.32
C LEU A 148 -3.08 12.06 1.20
N ASN A 149 -4.30 11.89 0.67
CA ASN A 149 -5.32 11.12 1.38
C ASN A 149 -4.95 9.62 1.42
N GLU A 150 -5.72 8.84 2.20
CA GLU A 150 -5.47 7.41 2.39
C GLU A 150 -5.50 6.65 1.05
N ASP A 151 -6.53 6.88 0.23
CA ASP A 151 -6.73 6.16 -1.03
C ASP A 151 -5.59 6.42 -2.02
N GLU A 152 -5.15 7.68 -2.15
CA GLU A 152 -4.02 8.04 -3.02
C GLU A 152 -2.68 7.51 -2.50
N SER A 153 -2.49 7.51 -1.18
CA SER A 153 -1.25 6.98 -0.58
C SER A 153 -1.16 5.46 -0.75
N GLU A 154 -2.27 4.76 -0.56
CA GLU A 154 -2.36 3.32 -0.81
C GLU A 154 -2.21 2.99 -2.30
N LEU A 155 -2.75 3.83 -3.19
CA LEU A 155 -2.55 3.69 -4.63
C LEU A 155 -1.07 3.86 -5.00
N LEU A 156 -0.36 4.82 -4.41
CA LEU A 156 1.08 5.01 -4.61
C LEU A 156 1.89 3.81 -4.09
N LYS A 157 1.53 3.30 -2.91
CA LYS A 157 2.11 2.07 -2.34
C LYS A 157 2.04 0.90 -3.32
N GLN A 158 0.93 0.77 -4.01
CA GLN A 158 0.69 -0.31 -4.99
C GLN A 158 1.39 -0.05 -6.33
N ALA A 159 1.52 1.22 -6.73
CA ALA A 159 2.07 1.62 -8.02
C ALA A 159 3.61 1.66 -8.05
N SER A 160 4.25 2.16 -6.98
CA SER A 160 5.71 2.38 -6.95
C SER A 160 6.58 1.13 -7.14
N PRO A 161 6.14 -0.11 -6.79
CA PRO A 161 6.82 -1.34 -7.20
C PRO A 161 7.13 -1.48 -8.69
N MET A 162 6.40 -0.79 -9.57
CA MET A 162 6.57 -0.90 -11.01
C MET A 162 7.49 0.18 -11.61
N HIS A 163 8.11 1.05 -10.80
CA HIS A 163 8.95 2.15 -11.30
C HIS A 163 10.00 1.68 -12.33
N ASP A 164 10.61 0.53 -12.06
CA ASP A 164 11.67 -0.04 -12.89
C ASP A 164 11.23 -1.18 -13.82
N ILE A 165 9.92 -1.38 -14.03
CA ILE A 165 9.40 -2.46 -14.89
C ILE A 165 9.98 -2.42 -16.31
N GLY A 166 10.39 -1.24 -16.78
CA GLY A 166 11.02 -1.06 -18.09
C GLY A 166 12.40 -1.71 -18.25
N LYS A 167 13.06 -2.11 -17.14
CA LYS A 167 14.33 -2.88 -17.19
C LYS A 167 14.18 -4.18 -17.97
N VAL A 168 12.96 -4.74 -18.07
CA VAL A 168 12.67 -5.92 -18.92
C VAL A 168 12.97 -5.71 -20.40
N ALA A 169 13.05 -4.46 -20.86
CA ALA A 169 13.33 -4.11 -22.25
C ALA A 169 14.77 -3.59 -22.46
N ILE A 170 15.65 -3.75 -21.46
CA ILE A 170 17.07 -3.42 -21.53
C ILE A 170 17.89 -4.69 -21.87
N PRO A 171 18.88 -4.61 -22.79
CA PRO A 171 19.74 -5.73 -23.12
C PRO A 171 20.54 -6.26 -21.92
N ASP A 172 20.64 -7.58 -21.78
CA ASP A 172 21.40 -8.25 -20.70
C ASP A 172 22.87 -7.79 -20.63
N SER A 173 23.49 -7.56 -21.78
CA SER A 173 24.89 -7.11 -21.87
C SER A 173 25.12 -5.73 -21.22
N ILE A 174 24.07 -4.92 -21.09
CA ILE A 174 24.10 -3.61 -20.45
C ILE A 174 23.62 -3.74 -18.99
N LEU A 175 22.50 -4.44 -18.78
CA LEU A 175 21.89 -4.59 -17.46
C LEU A 175 22.78 -5.31 -16.45
N HIS A 176 23.53 -6.31 -16.89
CA HIS A 176 24.40 -7.12 -16.03
C HIS A 176 25.88 -6.71 -16.06
N LYS A 177 26.20 -5.59 -16.71
CA LYS A 177 27.60 -5.16 -16.85
C LYS A 177 28.17 -4.76 -15.49
N THR A 178 29.31 -5.36 -15.12
CA THR A 178 30.00 -5.08 -13.85
C THR A 178 30.93 -3.88 -13.92
N ASP A 179 31.44 -3.57 -15.12
CA ASP A 179 32.24 -2.38 -15.38
C ASP A 179 31.35 -1.14 -15.53
N LYS A 180 31.96 0.05 -15.41
CA LYS A 180 31.26 1.31 -15.70
C LYS A 180 30.67 1.27 -17.12
N LEU A 181 29.39 1.62 -17.23
CA LEU A 181 28.73 1.80 -18.52
C LEU A 181 29.43 2.92 -19.31
N THR A 182 29.61 2.69 -20.61
CA THR A 182 29.99 3.73 -21.55
C THR A 182 28.85 4.76 -21.68
N LYS A 183 29.14 5.94 -22.24
CA LYS A 183 28.10 6.96 -22.46
C LYS A 183 26.91 6.41 -23.27
N LEU A 184 27.18 5.64 -24.32
CA LEU A 184 26.13 5.04 -25.15
C LEU A 184 25.30 4.01 -24.36
N GLU A 185 25.95 3.14 -23.60
CA GLU A 185 25.26 2.16 -22.76
C GLU A 185 24.42 2.82 -21.66
N LEU A 186 24.91 3.92 -21.09
CA LEU A 186 24.14 4.71 -20.12
C LEU A 186 22.89 5.31 -20.76
N GLU A 187 22.99 5.88 -21.97
CA GLU A 187 21.82 6.37 -22.70
C GLU A 187 20.81 5.26 -22.99
N ILE A 188 21.26 4.04 -23.30
CA ILE A 188 20.38 2.88 -23.44
C ILE A 188 19.75 2.52 -22.10
N MET A 189 20.51 2.49 -21.00
CA MET A 189 20.00 2.18 -19.66
C MET A 189 18.89 3.15 -19.25
N LYS A 190 19.09 4.47 -19.46
CA LYS A 190 18.08 5.51 -19.16
C LYS A 190 16.74 5.29 -19.87
N THR A 191 16.71 4.56 -20.99
CA THR A 191 15.46 4.29 -21.71
C THR A 191 14.47 3.41 -20.94
N HIS A 192 14.88 2.74 -19.85
CA HIS A 192 13.96 1.91 -19.05
C HIS A 192 12.77 2.73 -18.55
N ALA A 193 12.98 4.00 -18.16
CA ALA A 193 11.91 4.86 -17.67
C ALA A 193 10.82 5.05 -18.73
N LEU A 194 11.21 5.47 -19.95
CA LEU A 194 10.29 5.62 -21.07
C LEU A 194 9.67 4.29 -21.49
N LYS A 195 10.45 3.21 -21.56
CA LYS A 195 9.94 1.87 -21.89
C LYS A 195 8.91 1.38 -20.86
N GLY A 196 9.12 1.65 -19.58
CA GLY A 196 8.19 1.34 -18.50
C GLY A 196 6.88 2.10 -18.65
N TYR A 197 6.95 3.41 -18.92
CA TYR A 197 5.78 4.22 -19.26
C TYR A 197 5.01 3.64 -20.46
N GLU A 198 5.70 3.33 -21.56
CA GLU A 198 5.07 2.78 -22.77
C GLU A 198 4.35 1.44 -22.53
N LEU A 199 4.87 0.59 -21.63
CA LEU A 199 4.23 -0.66 -21.25
C LEU A 199 2.91 -0.47 -20.47
N LEU A 200 2.79 0.64 -19.72
CA LEU A 200 1.70 0.85 -18.75
C LEU A 200 0.66 1.87 -19.23
N LYS A 201 1.05 2.84 -20.08
CA LYS A 201 0.22 4.01 -20.46
C LYS A 201 -1.10 3.67 -21.16
N GLY A 202 -1.25 2.47 -21.71
CA GLY A 202 -2.44 2.05 -22.45
C GLY A 202 -3.67 1.76 -21.58
N SER A 203 -3.54 1.78 -20.25
CA SER A 203 -4.63 1.48 -19.32
C SER A 203 -5.31 2.73 -18.78
N ASP A 204 -6.63 2.68 -18.64
CA ASP A 204 -7.41 3.72 -17.98
C ASP A 204 -7.54 3.56 -16.46
N ARG A 205 -7.03 2.47 -15.90
CA ARG A 205 -7.15 2.18 -14.47
C ARG A 205 -6.23 3.10 -13.66
N PRO A 206 -6.71 3.72 -12.55
CA PRO A 206 -5.93 4.67 -11.74
C PRO A 206 -4.55 4.15 -11.35
N LEU A 207 -4.48 2.88 -10.93
CA LEU A 207 -3.24 2.21 -10.53
C LEU A 207 -2.20 2.15 -11.65
N LEU A 208 -2.60 1.73 -12.86
CA LEU A 208 -1.68 1.63 -13.99
C LEU A 208 -1.32 3.01 -14.57
N LYS A 209 -2.22 3.99 -14.49
CA LYS A 209 -1.91 5.39 -14.82
C LYS A 209 -0.84 5.96 -13.91
N MET A 210 -1.00 5.80 -12.59
CA MET A 210 0.00 6.24 -11.61
C MET A 210 1.33 5.51 -11.80
N ALA A 211 1.30 4.20 -12.01
CA ALA A 211 2.51 3.42 -12.26
C ALA A 211 3.24 3.85 -13.55
N ALA A 212 2.51 4.19 -14.61
CA ALA A 212 3.11 4.74 -15.83
C ALA A 212 3.81 6.07 -15.54
N ILE A 213 3.16 6.98 -14.81
CA ILE A 213 3.74 8.27 -14.40
C ILE A 213 5.02 8.05 -13.58
N ILE A 214 4.98 7.17 -12.58
CA ILE A 214 6.14 6.85 -11.74
C ILE A 214 7.29 6.27 -12.59
N ALA A 215 7.00 5.31 -13.47
CA ALA A 215 8.00 4.72 -14.35
C ALA A 215 8.67 5.78 -15.24
N LEU A 216 7.92 6.77 -15.71
CA LEU A 216 8.46 7.88 -16.49
C LEU A 216 9.30 8.84 -15.64
N GLU A 217 8.86 9.15 -14.42
CA GLU A 217 9.33 10.33 -13.68
C GLU A 217 10.27 10.05 -12.51
N HIS A 218 10.43 8.80 -12.05
CA HIS A 218 11.22 8.50 -10.84
C HIS A 218 12.74 8.82 -10.95
N HIS A 219 13.23 9.11 -12.16
CA HIS A 219 14.58 9.61 -12.42
C HIS A 219 14.63 11.07 -12.90
N GLU A 220 13.48 11.75 -12.91
CA GLU A 220 13.46 13.20 -13.04
C GLU A 220 14.07 13.85 -11.81
N LYS A 221 14.71 14.99 -12.00
CA LYS A 221 15.38 15.73 -10.92
C LYS A 221 14.68 17.04 -10.73
N TRP A 222 14.51 17.46 -9.48
CA TRP A 222 13.88 18.73 -9.11
C TRP A 222 14.44 19.94 -9.90
N ASN A 223 15.74 19.93 -10.23
CA ASN A 223 16.41 20.98 -10.99
C ASN A 223 16.23 20.93 -12.52
N GLY A 224 15.58 19.90 -13.07
CA GLY A 224 15.38 19.69 -14.52
C GLY A 224 16.52 18.95 -15.23
N GLU A 225 17.55 18.49 -14.52
CA GLU A 225 18.69 17.74 -15.11
C GLU A 225 18.46 16.21 -15.10
N GLY A 226 17.20 15.79 -14.91
CA GLY A 226 16.77 14.40 -14.91
C GLY A 226 16.53 13.82 -16.30
N TYR A 227 15.94 12.64 -16.34
CA TYR A 227 15.55 11.95 -17.58
C TYR A 227 14.26 11.16 -17.36
N PRO A 228 13.51 10.82 -18.43
CA PRO A 228 13.81 11.00 -19.85
C PRO A 228 13.31 12.32 -20.46
N THR A 229 12.50 13.08 -19.73
CA THR A 229 11.81 14.28 -20.25
C THR A 229 12.45 15.59 -19.77
N GLY A 230 13.19 15.59 -18.66
CA GLY A 230 13.82 16.79 -18.10
C GLY A 230 12.81 17.72 -17.43
N LEU A 231 11.78 17.13 -16.80
CA LEU A 231 10.76 17.87 -16.05
C LEU A 231 11.41 18.55 -14.84
N LYS A 232 10.89 19.72 -14.47
CA LYS A 232 11.45 20.53 -13.39
C LYS A 232 10.42 20.85 -12.30
N GLU A 233 10.86 20.87 -11.05
CA GLU A 233 10.05 21.28 -9.89
C GLU A 233 8.68 20.56 -9.85
N GLU A 234 7.58 21.31 -9.92
CA GLU A 234 6.21 20.79 -9.83
C GLU A 234 5.66 20.24 -11.16
N GLU A 235 6.41 20.34 -12.26
CA GLU A 235 6.10 19.61 -13.49
C GLU A 235 6.24 18.10 -13.29
N ILE A 236 7.11 17.69 -12.35
CA ILE A 236 7.22 16.32 -11.89
C ILE A 236 6.03 16.05 -10.96
N SER A 237 5.28 14.99 -11.22
CA SER A 237 4.18 14.60 -10.33
C SER A 237 4.70 14.38 -8.91
N ILE A 238 3.81 14.59 -7.93
CA ILE A 238 4.15 14.28 -6.53
C ILE A 238 4.54 12.80 -6.35
N TYR A 239 3.96 11.91 -7.16
CA TYR A 239 4.25 10.47 -7.16
C TYR A 239 5.68 10.17 -7.63
N GLY A 240 6.14 10.82 -8.71
CA GLY A 240 7.51 10.73 -9.21
C GLY A 240 8.53 11.27 -8.20
N ARG A 241 8.26 12.45 -7.62
CA ARG A 241 9.12 13.07 -6.60
C ARG A 241 9.25 12.24 -5.33
N ILE A 242 8.16 11.66 -4.83
CA ILE A 242 8.18 10.75 -3.68
C ILE A 242 9.00 9.51 -4.01
N THR A 243 8.69 8.86 -5.14
CA THR A 243 9.35 7.60 -5.51
C THR A 243 10.86 7.78 -5.71
N ALA A 244 11.30 8.90 -6.29
CA ALA A 244 12.72 9.21 -6.48
C ALA A 244 13.50 9.24 -5.15
N ILE A 245 12.94 9.88 -4.11
CA ILE A 245 13.58 9.92 -2.78
C ILE A 245 13.61 8.51 -2.15
N CYS A 246 12.48 7.80 -2.23
CA CYS A 246 12.35 6.47 -1.64
C CYS A 246 13.26 5.43 -2.30
N ASP A 247 13.37 5.44 -3.63
CA ASP A 247 14.26 4.56 -4.39
C ASP A 247 15.73 4.84 -4.05
N VAL A 248 16.17 6.10 -4.11
CA VAL A 248 17.56 6.45 -3.81
C VAL A 248 17.93 6.13 -2.36
N PHE A 249 17.03 6.39 -1.40
CA PHE A 249 17.25 6.01 -0.01
C PHE A 249 17.43 4.49 0.15
N ASP A 250 16.58 3.69 -0.50
CA ASP A 250 16.71 2.22 -0.44
C ASP A 250 17.97 1.71 -1.12
N ALA A 251 18.28 2.24 -2.31
CA ALA A 251 19.41 1.86 -3.13
C ALA A 251 20.76 2.14 -2.45
N LEU A 252 20.86 3.25 -1.69
CA LEU A 252 22.07 3.59 -0.93
C LEU A 252 22.15 2.83 0.40
N GLY A 253 21.01 2.53 1.02
CA GLY A 253 20.92 1.86 2.32
C GLY A 253 20.93 0.33 2.29
N SER A 254 20.97 -0.29 1.10
CA SER A 254 20.90 -1.74 0.93
C SER A 254 22.19 -2.30 0.33
N ASP A 255 22.63 -3.45 0.84
CA ASP A 255 23.73 -4.19 0.23
C ASP A 255 23.30 -4.69 -1.15
N ARG A 256 24.06 -4.32 -2.18
CA ARG A 256 23.91 -4.84 -3.54
C ARG A 256 25.04 -5.83 -3.82
N CYS A 257 24.79 -6.79 -4.71
CA CYS A 257 25.75 -7.84 -5.07
C CYS A 257 27.12 -7.32 -5.55
N TYR A 258 27.22 -6.04 -5.93
CA TYR A 258 28.43 -5.36 -6.36
C TYR A 258 28.83 -4.14 -5.50
N LYS A 259 28.05 -3.75 -4.49
CA LYS A 259 28.30 -2.54 -3.69
C LYS A 259 27.74 -2.68 -2.27
N LYS A 260 28.57 -2.45 -1.26
CA LYS A 260 28.10 -2.39 0.14
C LYS A 260 27.17 -1.19 0.35
N ALA A 261 26.21 -1.36 1.24
CA ALA A 261 25.39 -0.27 1.75
C ALA A 261 26.28 0.86 2.29
N TRP A 262 25.85 2.09 2.07
CA TRP A 262 26.47 3.26 2.68
C TRP A 262 26.14 3.29 4.17
N ILE A 263 26.98 3.94 4.97
CA ILE A 263 26.61 4.23 6.36
C ILE A 263 25.53 5.31 6.37
N ASP A 264 24.66 5.25 7.37
CA ASP A 264 23.50 6.14 7.49
C ASP A 264 23.89 7.62 7.41
N GLU A 265 25.01 8.00 8.03
CA GLU A 265 25.52 9.37 8.00
C GLU A 265 25.82 9.87 6.58
N GLU A 266 26.38 9.02 5.72
CA GLU A 266 26.70 9.35 4.32
C GLU A 266 25.42 9.49 3.48
N ILE A 267 24.45 8.60 3.69
CA ILE A 267 23.15 8.65 3.01
C ILE A 267 22.43 9.95 3.37
N PHE A 268 22.39 10.29 4.66
CA PHE A 268 21.71 11.49 5.14
C PHE A 268 22.41 12.76 4.68
N ALA A 269 23.74 12.78 4.67
CA ALA A 269 24.50 13.91 4.11
C ALA A 269 24.18 14.11 2.63
N PHE A 270 24.17 13.03 1.85
CA PHE A 270 23.84 13.06 0.43
C PHE A 270 22.43 13.58 0.16
N LEU A 271 21.40 13.04 0.84
CA LEU A 271 20.02 13.50 0.67
C LEU A 271 19.85 14.99 1.04
N LYS A 272 20.58 15.48 2.05
CA LYS A 272 20.59 16.91 2.42
C LYS A 272 21.29 17.78 1.37
N GLU A 273 22.40 17.32 0.79
CA GLU A 273 23.14 18.03 -0.25
C GLU A 273 22.37 18.13 -1.57
N GLU A 274 21.59 17.10 -1.88
CA GLU A 274 20.77 17.00 -3.09
C GLU A 274 19.39 17.66 -2.96
N LYS A 275 19.09 18.23 -1.78
CA LYS A 275 17.86 19.00 -1.52
C LYS A 275 17.77 20.20 -2.47
N GLY A 276 16.71 20.26 -3.29
CA GLY A 276 16.53 21.31 -4.30
C GLY A 276 17.36 21.13 -5.57
N LYS A 277 18.13 20.04 -5.68
CA LYS A 277 18.84 19.64 -6.89
C LYS A 277 18.17 18.40 -7.48
N HIS A 278 18.44 17.24 -6.91
CA HIS A 278 17.77 16.00 -7.28
C HIS A 278 16.36 15.95 -6.69
N PHE A 279 16.21 16.33 -5.42
CA PHE A 279 15.00 16.05 -4.66
C PHE A 279 14.19 17.31 -4.33
N ASP A 280 12.86 17.14 -4.26
CA ASP A 280 11.95 18.16 -3.76
C ASP A 280 12.34 18.57 -2.32
N PRO A 281 12.64 19.86 -2.08
CA PRO A 281 13.05 20.34 -0.77
C PRO A 281 12.09 20.00 0.36
N LYS A 282 10.78 20.10 0.09
CA LYS A 282 9.74 19.88 1.10
C LYS A 282 9.66 18.41 1.47
N LEU A 283 9.76 17.51 0.50
CA LEU A 283 9.74 16.08 0.76
C LEU A 283 10.96 15.61 1.54
N VAL A 284 12.14 16.18 1.25
CA VAL A 284 13.36 15.89 2.03
C VAL A 284 13.20 16.34 3.48
N GLU A 285 12.60 17.51 3.73
CA GLU A 285 12.32 18.00 5.08
C GLU A 285 11.38 17.04 5.83
N ILE A 286 10.26 16.67 5.22
CA ILE A 286 9.30 15.71 5.80
C ILE A 286 9.96 14.36 6.08
N PHE A 287 10.79 13.87 5.17
CA PHE A 287 11.55 12.62 5.35
C PHE A 287 12.43 12.69 6.62
N PHE A 288 13.17 13.79 6.80
CA PHE A 288 14.07 13.93 7.96
C PHE A 288 13.32 14.18 9.28
N GLU A 289 12.17 14.85 9.25
CA GLU A 289 11.30 15.00 10.43
C GLU A 289 10.75 13.66 10.94
N ASN A 290 10.67 12.66 10.06
CA ASN A 290 10.08 11.34 10.35
C ASN A 290 11.07 10.18 10.13
N LEU A 291 12.37 10.47 10.20
CA LEU A 291 13.45 9.54 9.82
C LEU A 291 13.38 8.18 10.54
N GLU A 292 12.99 8.16 11.80
CA GLU A 292 12.90 6.94 12.61
C GLU A 292 11.92 5.92 12.01
N GLU A 293 10.82 6.38 11.40
CA GLU A 293 9.82 5.52 10.77
C GLU A 293 10.36 4.88 9.48
N PHE A 294 11.12 5.64 8.68
CA PHE A 294 11.80 5.10 7.49
C PHE A 294 12.85 4.06 7.87
N ILE A 295 13.66 4.33 8.92
CA ILE A 295 14.63 3.36 9.44
C ILE A 295 13.92 2.11 9.98
N PHE A 296 12.78 2.26 10.64
CA PHE A 296 11.98 1.14 11.11
C PHE A 296 11.51 0.26 9.94
N ILE A 297 10.96 0.85 8.87
CA ILE A 297 10.55 0.13 7.66
C ILE A 297 11.74 -0.62 7.05
N ARG A 298 12.89 0.05 6.89
CA ARG A 298 14.12 -0.55 6.38
C ARG A 298 14.53 -1.79 7.18
N ASN A 299 14.52 -1.66 8.51
CA ASN A 299 14.91 -2.73 9.43
C ASN A 299 13.91 -3.90 9.45
N LYS A 300 12.62 -3.62 9.25
CA LYS A 300 11.56 -4.63 9.18
C LYS A 300 11.69 -5.52 7.95
N TYR A 301 12.13 -4.95 6.82
CA TYR A 301 12.27 -5.66 5.55
C TYR A 301 13.74 -5.80 5.13
N LYS A 302 14.61 -6.22 6.05
CA LYS A 302 16.02 -6.50 5.73
C LYS A 302 16.15 -7.68 4.78
N ASP A 303 17.12 -7.57 3.88
CA ASP A 303 17.54 -8.70 3.07
C ASP A 303 18.30 -9.72 3.91
N ILE A 304 17.96 -10.99 3.68
CA ILE A 304 18.63 -12.14 4.29
C ILE A 304 19.52 -12.73 3.19
N PHE A 305 20.83 -12.55 3.34
CA PHE A 305 21.84 -13.10 2.44
C PHE A 305 22.42 -14.42 2.98
#